data_AF-A0A744ENW5-F1
#
_entry.id   AF-A0A744ENW5-F1
#
_cell.length_a   1.000
_cell.length_b   1.000
_cell.length_c   1.000
_cell.angle_alpha   90.00
_cell.angle_beta   90.00
_cell.angle_gamma   90.00
#
_symmetry.space_group_name_H-M   'P 1'
#
loop_
_entity.id
_entity.type
_entity.pdbx_description
1 polymer ?
#
loop_
_entity_poly.entity_id
_entity_poly.type
_entity_poly.pdbx_seq_one_letter_code
_entity_poly.pdbx_strand_id
1 'polypeptide(L)'
;MKISLLASAMTLALLNVGSAMACTTILVGNQASDDGSFIIARNEDYSATNAKHMVIHPAEHNQHSVFKSHSNDFTWPLPKESMRYTAIHDFDTQNKSMGEAGFNSAGVGMSSTETIYNGQTALSADPYVEKTGITEDAIQTVILPAVKSAREGVALLGKIIEQKGAGEGFGVAFIDKKEVWYLETGSGHQWLAIRLPTDKYFVSANQGRLRLYDPHDKENYMASPMLVTFAEKHGLYNPKDGVFDFHKAYSQDVNNDVTYNYPRVWALQHMFNPQLNTSVKDGQTFPVLLTPARKISIADVKKALRNHYQGTIHDPYVNNNPREPWRPVSVFRTQESHILQIRPQLPQAIGEVEYVAYGMSDLGVYVPYYQGISHYLPGYDKGSDQADGESVNWKFRTLQTLVMQDYNTYAPDVQRAYLAFEQQTSLHQRIMENEYLKLYKSQPQEAQQLLQNFENKTMQDALSLTERLTKQVVTKMTHVTDMKYHFEGA
;
A
#
# COMPACT_ATOMS: atom_id res chain seq x y z
N MET A 1 14.29 -5.41 -64.80
CA MET A 1 12.99 -5.26 -64.09
C MET A 1 13.26 -5.46 -62.61
N LYS A 2 12.91 -4.45 -61.81
CA LYS A 2 13.25 -4.35 -60.39
C LYS A 2 12.50 -5.41 -59.57
N ILE A 3 13.22 -6.15 -58.74
CA ILE A 3 12.67 -7.02 -57.71
C ILE A 3 12.39 -6.14 -56.49
N SER A 4 11.13 -5.91 -56.18
CA SER A 4 10.68 -5.17 -55.00
C SER A 4 10.33 -6.17 -53.91
N LEU A 5 11.14 -6.21 -52.85
CA LEU A 5 10.83 -6.92 -51.61
C LEU A 5 9.54 -6.37 -50.99
N LEU A 6 8.55 -7.23 -50.79
CA LEU A 6 7.46 -6.99 -49.85
C LEU A 6 7.96 -7.35 -48.45
N ALA A 7 8.49 -6.34 -47.76
CA ALA A 7 8.69 -6.40 -46.31
C ALA A 7 7.32 -6.49 -45.63
N SER A 8 6.99 -7.68 -45.13
CA SER A 8 5.82 -7.86 -44.28
C SER A 8 6.14 -7.25 -42.92
N ALA A 9 5.64 -6.04 -42.68
CA ALA A 9 5.66 -5.39 -41.39
C ALA A 9 4.72 -6.17 -40.45
N MET A 10 5.30 -7.08 -39.68
CA MET A 10 4.62 -7.77 -38.58
C MET A 10 4.44 -6.74 -37.46
N THR A 11 3.30 -6.05 -37.46
CA THR A 11 2.91 -5.13 -36.40
C THR A 11 2.74 -5.96 -35.13
N LEU A 12 3.68 -5.83 -34.19
CA LEU A 12 3.55 -6.38 -32.85
C LEU A 12 2.35 -5.68 -32.22
N ALA A 13 1.19 -6.34 -32.24
CA ALA A 13 0.06 -5.96 -31.41
C ALA A 13 0.50 -6.18 -29.96
N LEU A 14 1.02 -5.12 -29.33
CA LEU A 14 1.10 -5.02 -27.88
C LEU A 14 -0.32 -5.24 -27.37
N LEU A 15 -0.57 -6.44 -26.85
CA LEU A 15 -1.75 -6.73 -26.06
C LEU A 15 -1.73 -5.73 -24.89
N ASN A 16 -2.55 -4.69 -24.98
CA ASN A 16 -2.93 -3.88 -23.84
C ASN A 16 -3.70 -4.79 -22.88
N VAL A 17 -2.95 -5.53 -22.06
CA VAL A 17 -3.49 -6.15 -20.86
C VAL A 17 -3.79 -4.96 -19.96
N GLY A 18 -5.07 -4.57 -19.88
CA GLY A 18 -5.49 -3.39 -19.13
C GLY A 18 -4.89 -3.40 -17.73
N SER A 19 -4.18 -2.31 -17.38
CA SER A 19 -3.72 -2.04 -16.03
C SER A 19 -4.96 -1.90 -15.15
N ALA A 20 -5.07 -2.75 -14.13
CA ALA A 20 -6.14 -2.71 -13.15
C ALA A 20 -5.51 -2.43 -11.78
N MET A 21 -5.95 -1.34 -11.13
CA MET A 21 -5.61 -1.01 -9.75
C MET A 21 -6.18 -2.08 -8.84
N ALA A 22 -5.35 -2.69 -7.99
CA ALA A 22 -5.82 -3.80 -7.18
C ALA A 22 -5.04 -4.07 -5.89
N CYS A 23 -5.10 -3.15 -4.95
CA CYS A 23 -4.35 -3.20 -3.71
C CYS A 23 -4.83 -4.30 -2.74
N THR A 24 -4.06 -4.53 -1.67
CA THR A 24 -4.49 -5.31 -0.50
C THR A 24 -4.06 -4.58 0.76
N THR A 25 -4.99 -4.33 1.68
CA THR A 25 -4.77 -3.53 2.90
C THR A 25 -4.86 -4.38 4.16
N ILE A 26 -4.00 -4.13 5.14
CA ILE A 26 -4.02 -4.75 6.48
C ILE A 26 -3.88 -3.63 7.52
N LEU A 27 -4.77 -3.62 8.52
CA LEU A 27 -4.70 -2.69 9.65
C LEU A 27 -4.66 -3.47 10.96
N VAL A 28 -3.85 -3.05 11.92
CA VAL A 28 -3.69 -3.73 13.21
C VAL A 28 -3.74 -2.72 14.36
N GLY A 29 -4.64 -2.96 15.31
CA GLY A 29 -4.72 -2.20 16.56
C GLY A 29 -3.58 -2.54 17.51
N ASN A 30 -3.25 -1.62 18.41
CA ASN A 30 -2.07 -1.75 19.28
C ASN A 30 -2.12 -2.86 20.34
N GLN A 31 -3.30 -3.37 20.69
CA GLN A 31 -3.42 -4.54 21.56
C GLN A 31 -3.38 -5.85 20.76
N ALA A 32 -3.65 -5.79 19.45
CA ALA A 32 -3.51 -6.90 18.52
C ALA A 32 -2.06 -7.08 18.02
N SER A 33 -1.21 -6.06 18.08
CA SER A 33 0.21 -6.16 17.75
C SER A 33 1.06 -6.73 18.89
N ASP A 34 2.22 -7.30 18.55
CA ASP A 34 3.12 -7.96 19.51
C ASP A 34 4.00 -6.98 20.31
N ASP A 35 4.23 -5.78 19.78
CA ASP A 35 5.08 -4.75 20.36
C ASP A 35 4.32 -3.49 20.84
N GLY A 36 2.98 -3.53 20.78
CA GLY A 36 2.14 -2.40 21.19
C GLY A 36 2.03 -1.29 20.14
N SER A 37 2.47 -1.52 18.90
CA SER A 37 2.35 -0.55 17.80
C SER A 37 0.99 -0.57 17.12
N PHE A 38 0.59 0.58 16.58
CA PHE A 38 -0.44 0.65 15.55
C PHE A 38 0.19 0.37 14.18
N ILE A 39 -0.51 -0.33 13.29
CA ILE A 39 0.02 -0.70 11.98
C ILE A 39 -1.01 -0.45 10.87
N ILE A 40 -0.58 0.21 9.79
CA ILE A 40 -1.22 0.23 8.48
C ILE A 40 -0.28 -0.43 7.47
N ALA A 41 -0.79 -1.25 6.57
CA ALA A 41 0.01 -1.92 5.55
C ALA A 41 -0.78 -2.08 4.25
N ARG A 42 -0.12 -1.90 3.10
CA ARG A 42 -0.74 -2.07 1.78
C ARG A 42 0.28 -2.46 0.71
N ASN A 43 -0.14 -3.27 -0.26
CA ASN A 43 0.52 -3.38 -1.57
C ASN A 43 -0.17 -2.42 -2.55
N GLU A 44 0.56 -1.49 -3.15
CA GLU A 44 0.08 -0.67 -4.27
C GLU A 44 0.29 -1.43 -5.59
N ASP A 45 -0.80 -1.81 -6.25
CA ASP A 45 -0.76 -2.66 -7.43
C ASP A 45 -1.32 -1.92 -8.65
N TYR A 46 -0.48 -1.63 -9.65
CA TYR A 46 -0.88 -1.01 -10.92
C TYR A 46 -0.09 -1.58 -12.11
N SER A 47 1.14 -1.12 -12.30
CA SER A 47 2.04 -1.47 -13.40
C SER A 47 3.47 -1.61 -12.90
N ALA A 48 4.12 -2.72 -13.25
CA ALA A 48 5.51 -3.01 -12.87
C ALA A 48 6.53 -2.01 -13.46
N THR A 49 6.14 -1.26 -14.49
CA THR A 49 6.98 -0.24 -15.12
C THR A 49 6.74 1.16 -14.57
N ASN A 50 5.69 1.39 -13.78
CA ASN A 50 5.43 2.70 -13.19
C ASN A 50 6.34 2.92 -11.98
N ALA A 51 7.51 3.52 -12.21
CA ALA A 51 8.50 3.72 -11.16
C ALA A 51 7.98 4.63 -10.05
N LYS A 52 8.34 4.30 -8.81
CA LYS A 52 7.99 5.08 -7.62
C LYS A 52 9.13 5.97 -7.16
N HIS A 53 8.82 7.19 -6.74
CA HIS A 53 9.73 8.18 -6.18
C HIS A 53 9.44 8.40 -4.70
N MET A 54 10.39 8.10 -3.82
CA MET A 54 10.27 8.45 -2.40
C MET A 54 10.82 9.86 -2.18
N VAL A 55 9.97 10.74 -1.65
CA VAL A 55 10.26 12.18 -1.51
C VAL A 55 9.93 12.65 -0.10
N ILE A 56 10.75 13.58 0.41
CA ILE A 56 10.46 14.35 1.63
C ILE A 56 10.09 15.76 1.20
N HIS A 57 8.83 16.12 1.34
CA HIS A 57 8.36 17.47 1.09
C HIS A 57 8.65 18.36 2.30
N PRO A 58 9.29 19.53 2.12
CA PRO A 58 9.53 20.46 3.22
C PRO A 58 8.22 21.04 3.75
N ALA A 59 8.27 21.63 4.95
CA ALA A 59 7.19 22.47 5.43
C ALA A 59 7.10 23.75 4.59
N GLU A 60 5.88 24.23 4.35
CA GLU A 60 5.61 25.46 3.60
C GLU A 60 4.85 26.44 4.50
N HIS A 61 5.19 27.72 4.40
CA HIS A 61 4.68 28.79 5.27
C HIS A 61 4.08 29.93 4.45
N ASN A 62 2.98 30.51 4.92
CA ASN A 62 2.27 31.61 4.25
C ASN A 62 1.93 31.35 2.76
N GLN A 63 1.72 30.10 2.37
CA GLN A 63 1.38 29.79 0.98
C GLN A 63 -0.10 30.10 0.67
N HIS A 64 -0.36 30.37 -0.61
CA HIS A 64 -1.71 30.59 -1.16
C HIS A 64 -1.99 29.67 -2.36
N SER A 65 -1.24 28.59 -2.46
CA SER A 65 -1.28 27.65 -3.57
C SER A 65 -2.58 26.85 -3.56
N VAL A 66 -2.99 26.44 -4.75
CA VAL A 66 -4.10 25.51 -4.96
C VAL A 66 -3.49 24.24 -5.56
N PHE A 67 -3.74 23.11 -4.91
CA PHE A 67 -3.43 21.82 -5.48
C PHE A 67 -4.27 21.61 -6.75
N LYS A 68 -3.66 21.05 -7.78
CA LYS A 68 -4.32 20.61 -9.01
C LYS A 68 -3.98 19.15 -9.24
N SER A 69 -5.00 18.32 -9.39
CA SER A 69 -4.82 16.91 -9.72
C SER A 69 -4.10 16.75 -11.06
N HIS A 70 -3.28 15.72 -11.16
CA HIS A 70 -2.72 15.26 -12.43
C HIS A 70 -3.75 14.44 -13.22
N SER A 71 -4.61 13.70 -12.52
CA SER A 71 -5.55 12.74 -13.11
C SER A 71 -6.87 13.34 -13.63
N ASN A 72 -7.37 14.42 -13.02
CA ASN A 72 -8.62 15.08 -13.39
C ASN A 72 -8.61 16.60 -13.07
N ASP A 73 -9.76 17.28 -13.19
CA ASP A 73 -9.87 18.72 -12.92
C ASP A 73 -10.06 19.06 -11.42
N PHE A 74 -9.84 18.11 -10.50
CA PHE A 74 -9.95 18.37 -9.06
C PHE A 74 -8.94 19.43 -8.60
N THR A 75 -9.43 20.35 -7.76
CA THR A 75 -8.61 21.37 -7.12
C THR A 75 -9.00 21.56 -5.66
N TRP A 76 -8.00 21.81 -4.83
CA TRP A 76 -8.19 22.05 -3.40
C TRP A 76 -7.21 23.12 -2.87
N PRO A 77 -7.66 24.07 -2.04
CA PRO A 77 -6.76 25.03 -1.42
C PRO A 77 -5.79 24.30 -0.46
N LEU A 78 -4.50 24.50 -0.65
CA LEU A 78 -3.50 24.03 0.32
C LEU A 78 -3.53 24.92 1.57
N PRO A 79 -3.25 24.36 2.77
CA PRO A 79 -3.22 25.17 3.97
C PRO A 79 -2.09 26.20 3.88
N LYS A 80 -2.30 27.38 4.49
CA LYS A 80 -1.26 28.42 4.57
C LYS A 80 0.04 27.88 5.18
N GLU A 81 -0.12 26.98 6.15
CA GLU A 81 0.94 26.27 6.85
C GLU A 81 0.82 24.78 6.51
N SER A 82 1.69 24.27 5.64
CA SER A 82 1.81 22.84 5.38
C SER A 82 2.94 22.26 6.20
N MET A 83 2.69 21.09 6.78
CA MET A 83 3.71 20.31 7.46
C MET A 83 4.66 19.63 6.47
N ARG A 84 5.90 19.38 6.91
CA ARG A 84 6.79 18.44 6.22
C ARG A 84 6.12 17.07 6.18
N TYR A 85 6.23 16.34 5.08
CA TYR A 85 5.71 14.99 4.96
C TYR A 85 6.53 14.12 3.99
N THR A 86 6.45 12.80 4.16
CA THR A 86 6.98 11.83 3.18
C THR A 86 5.89 11.39 2.22
N ALA A 87 6.27 11.01 1.01
CA ALA A 87 5.39 10.51 -0.03
C ALA A 87 6.12 9.52 -0.93
N ILE A 88 5.37 8.60 -1.53
CA ILE A 88 5.83 7.63 -2.53
C ILE A 88 5.10 7.92 -3.85
N HIS A 89 5.62 8.87 -4.62
CA HIS A 89 5.00 9.38 -5.84
C HIS A 89 5.12 8.44 -7.04
N ASP A 90 4.14 8.48 -7.93
CA ASP A 90 4.33 8.01 -9.31
C ASP A 90 5.26 8.96 -10.08
N PHE A 91 6.12 8.40 -10.95
CA PHE A 91 7.17 9.17 -11.62
C PHE A 91 6.64 10.31 -12.52
N ASP A 92 5.47 10.13 -13.13
CA ASP A 92 4.89 11.05 -14.11
C ASP A 92 4.14 12.23 -13.47
N THR A 93 4.02 12.24 -12.15
CA THR A 93 3.33 13.29 -11.38
C THR A 93 4.21 14.49 -11.04
N GLN A 94 5.49 14.47 -11.43
CA GLN A 94 6.51 15.45 -11.00
C GLN A 94 6.59 15.57 -9.46
N ASN A 95 6.34 14.48 -8.74
CA ASN A 95 6.31 14.41 -7.28
C ASN A 95 5.25 15.35 -6.66
N LYS A 96 4.14 15.59 -7.34
CA LYS A 96 3.07 16.49 -6.86
C LYS A 96 1.80 15.75 -6.50
N SER A 97 1.56 14.54 -6.98
CA SER A 97 0.33 13.76 -6.76
C SER A 97 0.65 12.26 -6.71
N MET A 98 -0.33 11.39 -6.45
CA MET A 98 -0.13 9.96 -6.19
C MET A 98 0.89 9.71 -5.07
N GLY A 99 0.78 10.44 -3.96
CA GLY A 99 1.74 10.36 -2.85
C GLY A 99 1.67 9.07 -2.04
N GLU A 100 0.65 8.23 -2.26
CA GLU A 100 0.40 6.89 -1.71
C GLU A 100 0.46 6.73 -0.19
N ALA A 101 1.63 6.84 0.39
CA ALA A 101 1.89 6.58 1.79
C ALA A 101 2.96 7.51 2.36
N GLY A 102 2.91 7.72 3.68
CA GLY A 102 3.97 8.41 4.40
C GLY A 102 3.52 8.99 5.74
N PHE A 103 4.41 9.74 6.37
CA PHE A 103 4.20 10.44 7.63
C PHE A 103 4.39 11.94 7.48
N ASN A 104 3.61 12.74 8.22
CA ASN A 104 3.87 14.18 8.38
C ASN A 104 4.69 14.50 9.65
N SER A 105 5.04 15.78 9.83
CA SER A 105 5.78 16.24 11.00
C SER A 105 4.99 16.23 12.31
N ALA A 106 3.67 16.06 12.29
CA ALA A 106 2.84 15.91 13.49
C ALA A 106 2.70 14.45 13.97
N GLY A 107 3.27 13.49 13.22
CA GLY A 107 3.18 12.07 13.55
C GLY A 107 1.88 11.40 13.09
N VAL A 108 1.25 11.96 12.05
CA VAL A 108 0.16 11.32 11.33
C VAL A 108 0.73 10.56 10.15
N GLY A 109 0.39 9.28 10.04
CA GLY A 109 0.62 8.47 8.87
C GLY A 109 -0.66 8.27 8.06
N MET A 110 -0.51 8.02 6.77
CA MET A 110 -1.64 7.82 5.87
C MET A 110 -1.26 6.84 4.76
N SER A 111 -2.21 5.99 4.36
CA SER A 111 -2.10 5.15 3.16
C SER A 111 -3.37 5.31 2.34
N SER A 112 -3.21 5.73 1.09
CA SER A 112 -4.26 5.97 0.11
C SER A 112 -3.81 5.48 -1.27
N THR A 113 -4.51 4.58 -1.95
CA THR A 113 -5.82 3.99 -1.61
C THR A 113 -5.87 2.47 -1.74
N GLU A 114 -6.88 1.89 -1.10
CA GLU A 114 -7.45 0.62 -1.51
C GLU A 114 -8.58 0.92 -2.50
N THR A 115 -8.41 0.62 -3.79
CA THR A 115 -9.51 0.77 -4.75
C THR A 115 -10.66 -0.16 -4.35
N ILE A 116 -11.84 0.40 -4.12
CA ILE A 116 -13.06 -0.36 -3.85
C ILE A 116 -14.14 0.01 -4.87
N TYR A 117 -15.24 -0.74 -4.88
CA TYR A 117 -16.33 -0.49 -5.83
C TYR A 117 -17.67 -0.35 -5.11
N ASN A 118 -18.37 0.73 -5.43
CA ASN A 118 -19.72 0.99 -4.96
C ASN A 118 -20.78 0.35 -5.86
N GLY A 119 -21.92 0.00 -5.28
CA GLY A 119 -23.01 -0.67 -5.98
C GLY A 119 -23.72 0.22 -6.99
N GLN A 120 -24.11 -0.35 -8.12
CA GLN A 120 -24.73 0.39 -9.23
C GLN A 120 -25.99 1.16 -8.82
N THR A 121 -26.82 0.60 -7.92
CA THR A 121 -28.03 1.30 -7.43
C THR A 121 -27.69 2.58 -6.67
N ALA A 122 -26.64 2.55 -5.83
CA ALA A 122 -26.18 3.73 -5.12
C ALA A 122 -25.59 4.77 -6.08
N LEU A 123 -24.76 4.33 -7.04
CA LEU A 123 -24.16 5.20 -8.05
C LEU A 123 -25.18 5.77 -9.04
N SER A 124 -26.32 5.11 -9.28
CA SER A 124 -27.42 5.69 -10.06
C SER A 124 -28.11 6.85 -9.33
N ALA A 125 -28.10 6.85 -8.00
CA ALA A 125 -28.65 7.94 -7.19
C ALA A 125 -27.64 9.06 -6.91
N ASP A 126 -26.36 8.71 -6.78
CA ASP A 126 -25.25 9.63 -6.49
C ASP A 126 -23.97 9.14 -7.19
N PRO A 127 -23.82 9.44 -8.49
CA PRO A 127 -22.69 8.96 -9.29
C PRO A 127 -21.38 9.60 -8.85
N TYR A 128 -20.26 8.94 -9.18
CA TYR A 128 -18.95 9.55 -8.99
C TYR A 128 -18.84 10.87 -9.75
N VAL A 129 -18.13 11.82 -9.14
CA VAL A 129 -17.82 13.11 -9.75
C VAL A 129 -16.49 12.98 -10.48
N GLU A 130 -16.42 12.12 -11.49
CA GLU A 130 -15.16 11.72 -12.17
C GLU A 130 -14.30 12.91 -12.61
N LYS A 131 -14.93 13.98 -13.12
CA LYS A 131 -14.24 15.14 -13.66
C LYS A 131 -13.57 16.01 -12.59
N THR A 132 -14.21 16.24 -11.45
CA THR A 132 -13.79 17.26 -10.47
C THR A 132 -13.77 16.78 -9.03
N GLY A 133 -14.09 15.52 -8.78
CA GLY A 133 -14.09 14.88 -7.48
C GLY A 133 -12.70 14.39 -7.09
N ILE A 134 -12.50 14.19 -5.79
CA ILE A 134 -11.23 13.73 -5.26
C ILE A 134 -10.98 12.26 -5.63
N THR A 135 -9.76 11.95 -6.05
CA THR A 135 -9.26 10.61 -6.40
C THR A 135 -7.95 10.35 -5.67
N GLU A 136 -7.46 9.10 -5.69
CA GLU A 136 -6.18 8.62 -5.17
C GLU A 136 -5.02 9.58 -5.47
N ASP A 137 -4.99 10.13 -6.69
CA ASP A 137 -4.06 11.15 -7.15
C ASP A 137 -3.87 12.29 -6.14
N ALA A 138 -4.96 12.78 -5.56
CA ALA A 138 -4.96 13.98 -4.74
C ALA A 138 -4.94 13.69 -3.23
N ILE A 139 -5.47 12.53 -2.81
CA ILE A 139 -5.86 12.25 -1.42
C ILE A 139 -4.70 12.49 -0.44
N GLN A 140 -3.55 11.84 -0.65
CA GLN A 140 -2.41 11.99 0.26
C GLN A 140 -1.90 13.44 0.28
N THR A 141 -1.66 14.01 -0.91
CA THR A 141 -1.03 15.33 -1.06
C THR A 141 -1.86 16.45 -0.43
N VAL A 142 -3.19 16.38 -0.50
CA VAL A 142 -4.05 17.45 0.04
C VAL A 142 -4.35 17.28 1.53
N ILE A 143 -4.29 16.06 2.05
CA ILE A 143 -4.66 15.76 3.43
C ILE A 143 -3.46 15.73 4.36
N LEU A 144 -2.45 14.90 4.05
CA LEU A 144 -1.35 14.61 4.96
C LEU A 144 -0.60 15.86 5.45
N PRO A 145 -0.26 16.86 4.61
CA PRO A 145 0.39 18.09 5.11
C PRO A 145 -0.52 19.00 5.95
N ALA A 146 -1.83 18.75 6.01
CA ALA A 146 -2.82 19.64 6.63
C ALA A 146 -3.35 19.18 7.99
N VAL A 147 -3.07 17.94 8.43
CA VAL A 147 -3.75 17.31 9.58
C VAL A 147 -2.82 16.88 10.70
N LYS A 148 -3.26 17.01 11.97
CA LYS A 148 -2.44 16.73 13.17
C LYS A 148 -2.89 15.51 13.96
N SER A 149 -3.92 14.83 13.50
CA SER A 149 -4.36 13.52 14.00
C SER A 149 -4.97 12.68 12.88
N ALA A 150 -5.04 11.36 13.06
CA ALA A 150 -5.70 10.45 12.14
C ALA A 150 -7.19 10.82 11.98
N ARG A 151 -7.84 11.21 13.08
CA ARG A 151 -9.21 11.68 13.11
C ARG A 151 -9.44 12.96 12.29
N GLU A 152 -8.51 13.92 12.35
CA GLU A 152 -8.54 15.11 11.49
C GLU A 152 -8.38 14.74 10.02
N GLY A 153 -7.55 13.73 9.70
CA GLY A 153 -7.41 13.14 8.36
C GLY A 153 -8.74 12.68 7.79
N VAL A 154 -9.47 11.84 8.54
CA VAL A 154 -10.81 11.37 8.16
C VAL A 154 -11.78 12.53 7.98
N ALA A 155 -11.83 13.47 8.93
CA ALA A 155 -12.75 14.60 8.88
C ALA A 155 -12.49 15.51 7.67
N LEU A 156 -11.22 15.74 7.31
CA LEU A 156 -10.86 16.53 6.15
C LEU A 156 -11.23 15.81 4.85
N LEU A 157 -10.92 14.51 4.72
CA LEU A 157 -11.31 13.73 3.54
C LEU A 157 -12.83 13.69 3.37
N GLY A 158 -13.57 13.41 4.45
CA GLY A 158 -15.03 13.41 4.45
C GLY A 158 -15.62 14.75 4.02
N LYS A 159 -15.08 15.86 4.53
CA LYS A 159 -15.46 17.22 4.10
C LYS A 159 -15.19 17.44 2.60
N ILE A 160 -14.08 16.96 2.07
CA ILE A 160 -13.77 17.11 0.64
C ILE A 160 -14.78 16.31 -0.18
N ILE A 161 -15.07 15.06 0.20
CA ILE A 161 -16.07 14.21 -0.47
C ILE A 161 -17.44 14.90 -0.47
N GLU A 162 -17.86 15.47 0.65
CA GLU A 162 -19.14 16.20 0.74
C GLU A 162 -19.20 17.45 -0.15
N GLN A 163 -18.08 18.14 -0.35
CA GLN A 163 -18.02 19.41 -1.10
C GLN A 163 -17.73 19.25 -2.59
N LYS A 164 -16.94 18.25 -2.96
CA LYS A 164 -16.40 18.06 -4.31
C LYS A 164 -16.80 16.74 -4.94
N GLY A 165 -17.31 15.81 -4.14
CA GLY A 165 -17.53 14.43 -4.51
C GLY A 165 -16.24 13.62 -4.56
N ALA A 166 -16.39 12.30 -4.52
CA ALA A 166 -15.39 11.32 -4.87
C ALA A 166 -15.44 11.07 -6.39
N GLY A 167 -14.28 11.09 -7.04
CA GLY A 167 -14.14 10.78 -8.46
C GLY A 167 -14.11 9.27 -8.76
N GLU A 168 -13.94 8.45 -7.73
CA GLU A 168 -13.85 6.99 -7.80
C GLU A 168 -14.21 6.35 -6.45
N GLY A 169 -14.20 5.02 -6.37
CA GLY A 169 -14.40 4.28 -5.13
C GLY A 169 -13.06 3.98 -4.44
N PHE A 170 -12.90 4.37 -3.18
CA PHE A 170 -11.66 4.15 -2.44
C PHE A 170 -11.86 3.89 -0.94
N GLY A 171 -10.90 3.16 -0.39
CA GLY A 171 -10.62 3.03 1.03
C GLY A 171 -9.33 3.76 1.41
N VAL A 172 -9.32 4.48 2.53
CA VAL A 172 -8.16 5.25 3.00
C VAL A 172 -7.93 5.02 4.49
N ALA A 173 -6.68 4.75 4.85
CA ALA A 173 -6.28 4.48 6.21
C ALA A 173 -5.45 5.64 6.80
N PHE A 174 -5.72 6.00 8.04
CA PHE A 174 -5.00 7.03 8.79
C PHE A 174 -4.54 6.48 10.13
N ILE A 175 -3.33 6.84 10.56
CA ILE A 175 -2.73 6.36 11.80
C ILE A 175 -2.07 7.51 12.56
N ASP A 176 -2.23 7.54 13.87
CA ASP A 176 -1.42 8.35 14.76
C ASP A 176 -1.08 7.55 16.02
N LYS A 177 -0.39 8.17 16.98
CA LYS A 177 0.03 7.50 18.23
C LYS A 177 -1.10 7.01 19.14
N LYS A 178 -2.37 7.26 18.80
CA LYS A 178 -3.55 6.92 19.61
C LYS A 178 -4.50 5.98 18.89
N GLU A 179 -4.66 6.11 17.58
CA GLU A 179 -5.73 5.45 16.85
C GLU A 179 -5.37 5.17 15.38
N VAL A 180 -6.03 4.13 14.83
CA VAL A 180 -6.10 3.85 13.39
C VAL A 180 -7.52 4.08 12.94
N TRP A 181 -7.70 4.76 11.81
CA TRP A 181 -8.98 4.99 11.16
C TRP A 181 -8.98 4.44 9.75
N TYR A 182 -10.13 3.95 9.31
CA TYR A 182 -10.36 3.53 7.92
C TYR A 182 -11.65 4.13 7.40
N LEU A 183 -11.57 4.85 6.28
CA LEU A 183 -12.69 5.45 5.56
C LEU A 183 -12.93 4.70 4.26
N GLU A 184 -14.19 4.40 3.95
CA GLU A 184 -14.64 3.91 2.64
C GLU A 184 -15.65 4.89 2.03
N THR A 185 -15.55 5.13 0.72
CA THR A 185 -16.62 5.79 -0.04
C THR A 185 -17.82 4.86 -0.18
N GLY A 186 -19.02 5.43 -0.14
CA GLY A 186 -20.29 4.75 -0.39
C GLY A 186 -20.90 5.09 -1.76
N SER A 187 -20.61 6.28 -2.27
CA SER A 187 -21.08 6.80 -3.56
C SER A 187 -20.30 8.09 -3.88
N GLY A 188 -20.78 8.92 -4.82
CA GLY A 188 -20.19 10.23 -5.11
C GLY A 188 -19.98 11.12 -3.87
N HIS A 189 -20.90 11.12 -2.90
CA HIS A 189 -20.84 12.02 -1.73
C HIS A 189 -21.13 11.32 -0.39
N GLN A 190 -21.46 10.03 -0.40
CA GLN A 190 -21.64 9.26 0.84
C GLN A 190 -20.34 8.54 1.23
N TRP A 191 -20.06 8.46 2.53
CA TRP A 191 -18.87 7.79 3.06
C TRP A 191 -19.09 7.35 4.51
N LEU A 192 -18.35 6.34 4.94
CA LEU A 192 -18.31 5.85 6.31
C LEU A 192 -16.86 5.62 6.71
N ALA A 193 -16.50 5.98 7.93
CA ALA A 193 -15.23 5.69 8.53
C ALA A 193 -15.40 5.10 9.93
N ILE A 194 -14.52 4.16 10.27
CA ILE A 194 -14.46 3.54 11.59
C ILE A 194 -13.10 3.78 12.25
N ARG A 195 -13.11 3.92 13.56
CA ARG A 195 -11.92 3.72 14.38
C ARG A 195 -11.69 2.23 14.53
N LEU A 196 -10.50 1.76 14.15
CA LEU A 196 -10.13 0.36 14.36
C LEU A 196 -10.06 0.07 15.87
N PRO A 197 -10.80 -0.93 16.40
CA PRO A 197 -10.66 -1.31 17.80
C PRO A 197 -9.25 -1.82 18.11
N THR A 198 -8.76 -1.52 19.30
CA THR A 198 -7.35 -1.73 19.66
C THR A 198 -6.92 -3.20 19.66
N ASP A 199 -7.85 -4.13 19.93
CA ASP A 199 -7.61 -5.58 20.01
C ASP A 199 -7.97 -6.34 18.71
N LYS A 200 -8.23 -5.60 17.63
CA LYS A 200 -8.65 -6.16 16.33
C LYS A 200 -7.64 -5.86 15.23
N TYR A 201 -7.75 -6.63 14.15
CA TYR A 201 -7.18 -6.32 12.84
C TYR A 201 -8.28 -6.29 11.77
N PHE A 202 -7.97 -5.64 10.66
CA PHE A 202 -8.77 -5.54 9.45
C PHE A 202 -7.93 -5.98 8.25
N VAL A 203 -8.57 -6.65 7.28
CA VAL A 203 -7.97 -6.97 5.98
C VAL A 203 -8.94 -6.52 4.90
N SER A 204 -8.47 -5.85 3.87
CA SER A 204 -9.26 -5.63 2.66
C SER A 204 -8.52 -6.02 1.41
N ALA A 205 -9.32 -6.33 0.40
CA ALA A 205 -8.94 -6.42 -0.99
C ALA A 205 -9.71 -5.30 -1.74
N ASN A 206 -9.98 -5.46 -3.03
CA ASN A 206 -10.67 -4.44 -3.81
C ASN A 206 -12.20 -4.53 -3.70
N GLN A 207 -12.68 -4.47 -2.46
CA GLN A 207 -14.09 -4.51 -2.10
C GLN A 207 -14.31 -3.64 -0.86
N GLY A 208 -15.38 -2.83 -0.87
CA GLY A 208 -15.82 -2.18 0.38
C GLY A 208 -16.25 -3.26 1.37
N ARG A 209 -15.91 -3.09 2.65
CA ARG A 209 -16.17 -4.10 3.69
C ARG A 209 -16.81 -3.52 4.94
N LEU A 210 -16.90 -2.20 5.10
CA LEU A 210 -17.52 -1.62 6.29
C LEU A 210 -19.02 -1.93 6.30
N ARG A 211 -19.58 -2.25 7.48
CA ARG A 211 -20.97 -2.69 7.62
C ARG A 211 -21.74 -1.88 8.65
N LEU A 212 -21.51 -2.17 9.92
CA LEU A 212 -22.26 -1.54 11.01
C LEU A 212 -21.85 -0.08 11.18
N TYR A 213 -22.84 0.77 11.39
CA TYR A 213 -22.67 2.19 11.71
C TYR A 213 -23.64 2.57 12.82
N ASP A 214 -23.11 3.13 13.91
CA ASP A 214 -23.91 3.77 14.95
C ASP A 214 -23.74 5.31 14.85
N PRO A 215 -24.78 6.06 14.44
CA PRO A 215 -24.70 7.51 14.34
C PRO A 215 -24.55 8.21 15.69
N HIS A 216 -24.77 7.54 16.82
CA HIS A 216 -24.60 8.11 18.15
C HIS A 216 -23.19 7.92 18.72
N ASP A 217 -22.45 6.92 18.24
CA ASP A 217 -21.05 6.69 18.63
C ASP A 217 -20.10 7.57 17.80
N LYS A 218 -19.89 8.79 18.29
CA LYS A 218 -18.95 9.76 17.69
C LYS A 218 -17.48 9.46 18.01
N GLU A 219 -17.20 8.50 18.90
CA GLU A 219 -15.83 8.11 19.20
C GLU A 219 -15.29 7.16 18.14
N ASN A 220 -16.10 6.18 17.71
CA ASN A 220 -15.66 5.13 16.79
C ASN A 220 -16.21 5.27 15.37
N TYR A 221 -17.15 6.18 15.12
CA TYR A 221 -17.69 6.40 13.77
C TYR A 221 -17.65 7.86 13.32
N MET A 222 -17.36 8.04 12.03
CA MET A 222 -17.57 9.27 11.27
C MET A 222 -18.20 8.92 9.93
N ALA A 223 -19.14 9.71 9.43
CA ALA A 223 -19.85 9.42 8.21
C ALA A 223 -20.41 10.69 7.58
N SER A 224 -20.79 10.62 6.30
CA SER A 224 -21.55 11.69 5.66
C SER A 224 -22.85 11.97 6.45
N PRO A 225 -23.24 13.24 6.66
CA PRO A 225 -24.40 13.59 7.48
C PRO A 225 -25.71 12.95 7.02
N MET A 226 -25.84 12.70 5.72
CA MET A 226 -27.05 12.16 5.10
C MET A 226 -27.01 10.65 4.89
N LEU A 227 -25.95 9.93 5.32
CA LEU A 227 -25.70 8.53 4.97
C LEU A 227 -26.94 7.64 5.04
N VAL A 228 -27.53 7.49 6.22
CA VAL A 228 -28.70 6.59 6.40
C VAL A 228 -29.95 7.15 5.71
N THR A 229 -30.22 8.45 5.86
CA THR A 229 -31.41 9.08 5.25
C THR A 229 -31.38 9.08 3.71
N PHE A 230 -30.20 9.13 3.11
CA PHE A 230 -29.99 8.99 1.67
C PHE A 230 -30.31 7.56 1.25
N ALA A 231 -29.78 6.57 1.98
CA ALA A 231 -30.06 5.17 1.71
C ALA A 231 -31.56 4.85 1.78
N GLU A 232 -32.27 5.38 2.78
CA GLU A 232 -33.73 5.22 2.89
C GLU A 232 -34.47 5.87 1.72
N LYS A 233 -34.14 7.13 1.40
CA LYS A 233 -34.80 7.90 0.34
C LYS A 233 -34.65 7.24 -1.04
N HIS A 234 -33.50 6.60 -1.29
CA HIS A 234 -33.18 5.98 -2.57
C HIS A 234 -33.41 4.46 -2.60
N GLY A 235 -34.05 3.90 -1.57
CA GLY A 235 -34.42 2.49 -1.52
C GLY A 235 -33.23 1.52 -1.37
N LEU A 236 -32.08 2.02 -0.91
CA LEU A 236 -30.89 1.23 -0.61
C LEU A 236 -30.97 0.56 0.77
N TYR A 237 -31.81 1.10 1.65
CA TYR A 237 -32.06 0.60 2.99
C TYR A 237 -33.51 0.83 3.39
N ASN A 238 -34.09 -0.11 4.14
CA ASN A 238 -35.39 0.03 4.75
C ASN A 238 -35.27 -0.30 6.24
N PRO A 239 -35.63 0.62 7.16
CA PRO A 239 -35.55 0.39 8.60
C PRO A 239 -36.33 -0.82 9.11
N LYS A 240 -37.30 -1.31 8.33
CA LYS A 240 -38.05 -2.54 8.64
C LYS A 240 -37.24 -3.81 8.44
N ASP A 241 -36.14 -3.76 7.68
CA ASP A 241 -35.30 -4.93 7.34
C ASP A 241 -34.17 -5.15 8.37
N GLY A 242 -34.11 -4.33 9.42
CA GLY A 242 -33.15 -4.45 10.52
C GLY A 242 -32.20 -3.26 10.60
N VAL A 243 -31.02 -3.49 11.19
CA VAL A 243 -29.98 -2.47 11.38
C VAL A 243 -29.38 -2.10 10.03
N PHE A 244 -29.09 -0.80 9.83
CA PHE A 244 -28.38 -0.30 8.66
C PHE A 244 -27.02 -1.01 8.47
N ASP A 245 -26.77 -1.48 7.26
CA ASP A 245 -25.56 -2.18 6.85
C ASP A 245 -24.97 -1.46 5.63
N PHE A 246 -23.87 -0.74 5.84
CA PHE A 246 -23.22 0.10 4.84
C PHE A 246 -22.84 -0.68 3.58
N HIS A 247 -22.24 -1.86 3.72
CA HIS A 247 -21.89 -2.73 2.60
C HIS A 247 -23.12 -3.07 1.75
N LYS A 248 -24.23 -3.47 2.39
CA LYS A 248 -25.46 -3.82 1.66
C LYS A 248 -26.06 -2.61 0.93
N ALA A 249 -25.97 -1.42 1.52
CA ALA A 249 -26.54 -0.21 0.94
C ALA A 249 -25.67 0.38 -0.18
N TYR A 250 -24.35 0.29 -0.07
CA TYR A 250 -23.42 1.10 -0.86
C TYR A 250 -22.32 0.33 -1.59
N SER A 251 -22.00 -0.89 -1.18
CA SER A 251 -20.96 -1.71 -1.81
C SER A 251 -21.58 -2.73 -2.78
N GLN A 252 -20.75 -3.58 -3.37
CA GLN A 252 -21.21 -4.67 -4.22
C GLN A 252 -20.49 -5.98 -3.93
N ASP A 253 -21.23 -7.07 -4.08
CA ASP A 253 -20.70 -8.42 -4.19
C ASP A 253 -20.95 -8.92 -5.62
N VAL A 254 -19.89 -9.17 -6.36
CA VAL A 254 -19.95 -9.58 -7.78
C VAL A 254 -19.26 -10.93 -7.99
N ASN A 255 -19.56 -11.59 -9.11
CA ASN A 255 -18.96 -12.89 -9.42
C ASN A 255 -17.43 -12.86 -9.48
N ASN A 256 -16.81 -11.71 -9.79
CA ASN A 256 -15.36 -11.56 -9.80
C ASN A 256 -14.73 -11.66 -8.39
N ASP A 257 -15.48 -11.40 -7.32
CA ASP A 257 -14.94 -11.40 -5.96
C ASP A 257 -14.44 -12.78 -5.53
N VAL A 258 -15.07 -13.86 -6.02
CA VAL A 258 -14.70 -15.24 -5.68
C VAL A 258 -13.32 -15.65 -6.20
N THR A 259 -12.77 -14.90 -7.15
CA THR A 259 -11.44 -15.09 -7.73
C THR A 259 -10.49 -13.96 -7.40
N TYR A 260 -11.01 -12.73 -7.27
CA TYR A 260 -10.19 -11.53 -7.18
C TYR A 260 -9.99 -11.03 -5.74
N ASN A 261 -11.03 -11.11 -4.90
CA ASN A 261 -11.05 -10.44 -3.59
C ASN A 261 -11.11 -11.43 -2.43
N TYR A 262 -12.10 -12.33 -2.43
CA TYR A 262 -12.30 -13.29 -1.35
C TYR A 262 -11.10 -14.20 -1.09
N PRO A 263 -10.37 -14.72 -2.10
CA PRO A 263 -9.18 -15.53 -1.85
C PRO A 263 -8.12 -14.83 -0.99
N ARG A 264 -7.87 -13.54 -1.23
CA ARG A 264 -6.87 -12.75 -0.50
C ARG A 264 -7.30 -12.53 0.95
N VAL A 265 -8.54 -12.06 1.14
CA VAL A 265 -9.10 -11.86 2.47
C VAL A 265 -9.11 -13.17 3.25
N TRP A 266 -9.58 -14.25 2.63
CA TRP A 266 -9.62 -15.58 3.22
C TRP A 266 -8.24 -16.05 3.67
N ALA A 267 -7.23 -15.97 2.79
CA ALA A 267 -5.88 -16.44 3.09
C ALA A 267 -5.26 -15.66 4.26
N LEU A 268 -5.40 -14.34 4.27
CA LEU A 268 -4.83 -13.51 5.35
C LEU A 268 -5.59 -13.68 6.67
N GLN A 269 -6.91 -13.81 6.64
CA GLN A 269 -7.68 -14.13 7.85
C GLN A 269 -7.30 -15.49 8.42
N HIS A 270 -7.14 -16.53 7.60
CA HIS A 270 -6.68 -17.84 8.07
C HIS A 270 -5.22 -17.83 8.52
N MET A 271 -4.38 -16.96 7.96
CA MET A 271 -3.01 -16.76 8.44
C MET A 271 -2.97 -16.23 9.87
N PHE A 272 -3.85 -15.27 10.22
CA PHE A 272 -3.91 -14.70 11.58
C PHE A 272 -4.87 -15.46 12.52
N ASN A 273 -5.78 -16.25 11.97
CA ASN A 273 -6.77 -17.04 12.69
C ASN A 273 -6.96 -18.41 12.03
N PRO A 274 -6.01 -19.36 12.18
CA PRO A 274 -6.09 -20.68 11.54
C PRO A 274 -7.28 -21.53 12.03
N GLN A 275 -7.93 -21.13 13.12
CA GLN A 275 -9.12 -21.77 13.66
C GLN A 275 -10.43 -21.31 12.98
N LEU A 276 -10.39 -20.35 12.05
CA LEU A 276 -11.57 -20.00 11.27
C LEU A 276 -12.03 -21.19 10.44
N ASN A 277 -13.34 -21.38 10.37
CA ASN A 277 -13.98 -22.42 9.56
C ASN A 277 -14.77 -21.78 8.43
N THR A 278 -14.11 -20.93 7.64
CA THR A 278 -14.68 -20.31 6.45
C THR A 278 -13.94 -20.78 5.20
N SER A 279 -14.62 -20.75 4.07
CA SER A 279 -14.08 -21.01 2.74
C SER A 279 -14.14 -19.75 1.89
N VAL A 280 -13.42 -19.71 0.77
CA VAL A 280 -13.47 -18.57 -0.18
C VAL A 280 -14.90 -18.24 -0.63
N LYS A 281 -15.80 -19.23 -0.68
CA LYS A 281 -17.20 -19.03 -1.09
C LYS A 281 -18.02 -18.26 -0.06
N ASP A 282 -17.57 -18.20 1.18
CA ASP A 282 -18.25 -17.52 2.28
C ASP A 282 -17.93 -16.01 2.33
N GLY A 283 -17.30 -15.47 1.28
CA GLY A 283 -16.75 -14.11 1.22
C GLY A 283 -17.70 -13.00 1.66
N GLN A 284 -18.97 -13.08 1.28
CA GLN A 284 -20.02 -12.11 1.67
C GLN A 284 -20.26 -12.02 3.18
N THR A 285 -19.82 -13.04 3.93
CA THR A 285 -20.00 -13.18 5.38
C THR A 285 -18.68 -13.12 6.15
N PHE A 286 -17.56 -12.87 5.48
CA PHE A 286 -16.28 -12.74 6.15
C PHE A 286 -16.35 -11.63 7.21
N PRO A 287 -15.94 -11.91 8.45
CA PRO A 287 -15.86 -10.89 9.49
C PRO A 287 -15.02 -9.71 9.02
N VAL A 288 -15.52 -8.49 9.25
CA VAL A 288 -14.81 -7.24 8.91
C VAL A 288 -13.61 -7.07 9.83
N LEU A 289 -13.83 -7.28 11.13
CA LEU A 289 -12.84 -7.13 12.19
C LEU A 289 -12.69 -8.45 12.95
N LEU A 290 -11.45 -8.83 13.25
CA LEU A 290 -11.12 -10.06 13.98
C LEU A 290 -10.09 -9.78 15.07
N THR A 291 -10.20 -10.48 16.20
CA THR A 291 -9.08 -10.60 17.15
C THR A 291 -8.14 -11.67 16.62
N PRO A 292 -6.85 -11.41 16.45
CA PRO A 292 -5.94 -12.41 15.91
C PRO A 292 -5.71 -13.52 16.97
N ALA A 293 -5.48 -14.76 16.52
CA ALA A 293 -5.30 -15.91 17.42
C ALA A 293 -4.02 -15.78 18.27
N ARG A 294 -3.05 -15.03 17.77
CA ARG A 294 -1.87 -14.55 18.48
C ARG A 294 -1.60 -13.12 18.06
N LYS A 295 -0.88 -12.37 18.89
CA LYS A 295 -0.44 -11.01 18.53
C LYS A 295 0.36 -11.01 17.22
N ILE A 296 0.13 -9.98 16.41
CA ILE A 296 0.68 -9.83 15.06
C ILE A 296 1.98 -9.02 15.13
N SER A 297 3.07 -9.58 14.62
CA SER A 297 4.35 -8.88 14.47
C SER A 297 4.49 -8.17 13.12
N ILE A 298 5.41 -7.22 13.01
CA ILE A 298 5.81 -6.65 11.70
C ILE A 298 6.26 -7.74 10.72
N ALA A 299 6.94 -8.79 11.21
CA ALA A 299 7.34 -9.92 10.37
C ALA A 299 6.12 -10.70 9.84
N ASP A 300 5.07 -10.84 10.64
CA ASP A 300 3.81 -11.45 10.21
C ASP A 300 3.09 -10.60 9.16
N VAL A 301 3.08 -9.27 9.32
CA VAL A 301 2.52 -8.34 8.31
C VAL A 301 3.29 -8.42 6.99
N LYS A 302 4.64 -8.40 7.02
CA LYS A 302 5.46 -8.60 5.82
C LYS A 302 5.14 -9.94 5.14
N LYS A 303 5.01 -11.02 5.92
CA LYS A 303 4.63 -12.34 5.39
C LYS A 303 3.24 -12.34 4.76
N ALA A 304 2.29 -11.59 5.33
CA ALA A 304 0.94 -11.45 4.78
C ALA A 304 0.96 -10.69 3.44
N LEU A 305 1.69 -9.58 3.34
CA LEU A 305 1.84 -8.83 2.09
C LEU A 305 2.58 -9.62 1.00
N ARG A 306 3.41 -10.60 1.38
CA ARG A 306 4.09 -11.57 0.51
C ARG A 306 3.22 -12.77 0.12
N ASN A 307 1.97 -12.84 0.57
CA ASN A 307 1.16 -14.03 0.35
C ASN A 307 0.85 -14.26 -1.14
N HIS A 308 1.10 -15.48 -1.59
CA HIS A 308 0.71 -15.96 -2.90
C HIS A 308 0.21 -17.41 -2.82
N TYR A 309 -0.46 -17.74 -1.72
CA TYR A 309 -1.01 -19.07 -1.44
C TYR A 309 0.04 -20.18 -1.34
N GLN A 310 1.21 -19.86 -0.75
CA GLN A 310 2.34 -20.77 -0.58
C GLN A 310 1.92 -22.14 -0.07
N GLY A 311 2.41 -23.20 -0.72
CA GLY A 311 2.15 -24.59 -0.31
C GLY A 311 0.76 -25.11 -0.69
N THR A 312 0.03 -24.40 -1.54
CA THR A 312 -1.27 -24.84 -2.08
C THR A 312 -1.22 -24.98 -3.61
N ILE A 313 -2.27 -25.58 -4.18
CA ILE A 313 -2.44 -25.64 -5.64
C ILE A 313 -2.68 -24.27 -6.28
N HIS A 314 -3.03 -23.25 -5.47
CA HIS A 314 -3.29 -21.88 -5.92
C HIS A 314 -2.03 -21.01 -5.95
N ASP A 315 -0.85 -21.56 -5.67
CA ASP A 315 0.40 -20.82 -5.79
C ASP A 315 0.77 -20.66 -7.28
N PRO A 316 0.66 -19.46 -7.88
CA PRO A 316 0.92 -19.31 -9.32
C PRO A 316 2.40 -19.42 -9.66
N TYR A 317 3.30 -19.13 -8.71
CA TYR A 317 4.72 -18.99 -8.98
C TYR A 317 5.42 -20.33 -8.88
N VAL A 318 5.16 -21.08 -7.81
CA VAL A 318 5.71 -22.42 -7.65
C VAL A 318 5.16 -23.37 -8.72
N ASN A 319 3.88 -23.25 -9.06
CA ASN A 319 3.23 -24.10 -10.05
C ASN A 319 3.43 -23.63 -11.51
N ASN A 320 4.18 -22.54 -11.75
CA ASN A 320 4.33 -21.91 -13.08
C ASN A 320 2.99 -21.69 -13.80
N ASN A 321 1.97 -21.25 -13.06
CA ASN A 321 0.60 -21.05 -13.56
C ASN A 321 0.27 -19.56 -13.69
N PRO A 322 0.57 -18.90 -14.83
CA PRO A 322 0.23 -17.50 -15.04
C PRO A 322 -1.28 -17.27 -15.26
N ARG A 323 -2.09 -18.34 -15.27
CA ARG A 323 -3.55 -18.30 -15.42
C ARG A 323 -4.27 -18.74 -14.14
N GLU A 324 -3.59 -18.69 -13.00
CA GLU A 324 -4.19 -18.96 -11.70
C GLU A 324 -5.44 -18.08 -11.52
N PRO A 325 -6.63 -18.66 -11.28
CA PRO A 325 -7.84 -17.89 -11.10
C PRO A 325 -7.81 -17.05 -9.82
N TRP A 326 -7.12 -17.49 -8.76
CA TRP A 326 -7.05 -16.73 -7.51
C TRP A 326 -5.98 -15.67 -7.59
N ARG A 327 -6.39 -14.40 -7.56
CA ARG A 327 -5.45 -13.28 -7.52
C ARG A 327 -4.61 -13.34 -6.24
N PRO A 328 -3.27 -13.43 -6.29
CA PRO A 328 -2.40 -13.34 -5.11
C PRO A 328 -2.44 -11.98 -4.43
N VAL A 329 -1.94 -11.91 -3.19
CA VAL A 329 -1.66 -10.63 -2.51
C VAL A 329 -0.39 -10.01 -3.08
N SER A 330 0.69 -10.78 -3.18
CA SER A 330 1.94 -10.36 -3.83
C SER A 330 1.89 -10.65 -5.31
N VAL A 331 1.95 -9.62 -6.15
CA VAL A 331 1.91 -9.75 -7.62
C VAL A 331 3.06 -9.00 -8.28
N PHE A 332 3.46 -9.42 -9.49
CA PHE A 332 4.59 -8.76 -10.18
C PHE A 332 4.31 -7.28 -10.54
N ARG A 333 3.02 -6.91 -10.63
CA ARG A 333 2.57 -5.54 -10.92
C ARG A 333 2.52 -4.61 -9.70
N THR A 334 2.83 -5.12 -8.51
CA THR A 334 3.04 -4.27 -7.34
C THR A 334 4.11 -3.25 -7.67
N GLN A 335 3.82 -1.97 -7.47
CA GLN A 335 4.77 -0.87 -7.63
C GLN A 335 5.63 -0.71 -6.38
N GLU A 336 4.98 -0.80 -5.23
CA GLU A 336 5.61 -0.81 -3.92
C GLU A 336 4.69 -1.49 -2.89
N SER A 337 5.29 -1.87 -1.77
CA SER A 337 4.61 -2.44 -0.63
C SER A 337 5.10 -1.74 0.61
N HIS A 338 4.20 -1.14 1.38
CA HIS A 338 4.54 -0.37 2.56
C HIS A 338 3.84 -0.87 3.83
N ILE A 339 4.50 -0.62 4.96
CA ILE A 339 3.96 -0.78 6.31
C ILE A 339 4.29 0.49 7.10
N LEU A 340 3.27 1.23 7.50
CA LEU A 340 3.38 2.33 8.45
C LEU A 340 3.17 1.80 9.86
N GLN A 341 4.21 1.89 10.68
CA GLN A 341 4.21 1.48 12.08
C GLN A 341 4.34 2.71 12.97
N ILE A 342 3.48 2.83 13.99
CA ILE A 342 3.67 3.79 15.08
C ILE A 342 3.81 3.04 16.41
N ARG A 343 4.95 3.20 17.07
CA ARG A 343 5.27 2.69 18.42
C ARG A 343 5.13 3.84 19.43
N PRO A 344 3.97 3.99 20.11
CA PRO A 344 3.66 5.17 20.92
C PRO A 344 4.59 5.37 22.13
N GLN A 345 5.31 4.33 22.53
CA GLN A 345 6.27 4.33 23.64
C GLN A 345 7.64 4.94 23.27
N LEU A 346 7.90 5.21 21.99
CA LEU A 346 9.16 5.77 21.51
C LEU A 346 9.00 7.24 21.06
N PRO A 347 10.07 8.05 21.06
CA PRO A 347 10.06 9.37 20.44
C PRO A 347 9.68 9.28 18.96
N GLN A 348 8.87 10.22 18.47
CA GLN A 348 8.36 10.26 17.09
C GLN A 348 9.41 9.90 16.02
N ALA A 349 10.58 10.55 16.09
CA ALA A 349 11.68 10.37 15.14
C ALA A 349 12.14 8.92 14.95
N ILE A 350 11.98 8.06 15.96
CA ILE A 350 12.32 6.62 15.92
C ILE A 350 11.12 5.71 16.19
N GLY A 351 9.99 6.24 16.65
CA GLY A 351 8.77 5.49 16.95
C GLY A 351 7.90 5.27 15.72
N GLU A 352 8.04 6.11 14.71
CA GLU A 352 7.29 6.05 13.46
C GLU A 352 8.20 5.55 12.34
N VAL A 353 7.84 4.42 11.75
CA VAL A 353 8.65 3.70 10.77
C VAL A 353 7.79 3.32 9.58
N GLU A 354 8.25 3.69 8.39
CA GLU A 354 7.71 3.32 7.10
C GLU A 354 8.60 2.22 6.52
N TYR A 355 8.15 0.96 6.55
CA TYR A 355 8.86 -0.14 5.90
C TYR A 355 8.42 -0.22 4.46
N VAL A 356 9.33 -0.02 3.49
CA VAL A 356 8.98 -0.08 2.06
C VAL A 356 9.80 -1.14 1.35
N ALA A 357 9.12 -1.92 0.53
CA ALA A 357 9.72 -2.78 -0.49
C ALA A 357 9.26 -2.30 -1.87
N TYR A 358 10.21 -1.94 -2.73
CA TYR A 358 9.87 -1.65 -4.13
C TYR A 358 9.38 -2.92 -4.82
N GLY A 359 8.34 -2.76 -5.63
CA GLY A 359 7.51 -3.73 -6.34
C GLY A 359 7.17 -5.04 -5.63
N MET A 360 7.08 -6.16 -6.37
CA MET A 360 6.56 -7.44 -5.84
C MET A 360 7.19 -7.80 -4.49
N SER A 361 6.36 -7.82 -3.45
CA SER A 361 6.79 -7.95 -2.06
C SER A 361 7.45 -9.30 -1.77
N ASP A 362 7.01 -10.39 -2.42
CA ASP A 362 7.60 -11.73 -2.30
C ASP A 362 9.07 -11.79 -2.75
N LEU A 363 9.43 -11.00 -3.76
CA LEU A 363 10.81 -10.85 -4.24
C LEU A 363 11.43 -9.51 -3.78
N GLY A 364 10.78 -8.82 -2.86
CA GLY A 364 11.17 -7.50 -2.35
C GLY A 364 11.84 -7.57 -1.00
N VAL A 365 12.59 -6.51 -0.68
CA VAL A 365 13.21 -6.30 0.63
C VAL A 365 12.60 -5.07 1.28
N TYR A 366 12.11 -5.22 2.51
CA TYR A 366 11.60 -4.10 3.29
C TYR A 366 12.75 -3.36 3.98
N VAL A 367 12.96 -2.12 3.58
CA VAL A 367 13.87 -1.18 4.27
C VAL A 367 13.05 -0.33 5.25
N PRO A 368 13.47 -0.19 6.52
CA PRO A 368 12.77 0.60 7.53
C PRO A 368 13.17 2.07 7.49
N TYR A 369 12.35 2.93 6.89
CA TYR A 369 12.56 4.37 6.86
C TYR A 369 11.89 5.03 8.06
N TYR A 370 12.68 5.59 8.97
CA TYR A 370 12.19 6.34 10.12
C TYR A 370 11.64 7.71 9.70
N GLN A 371 10.55 8.14 10.33
CA GLN A 371 9.98 9.47 10.10
C GLN A 371 11.00 10.61 10.32
N GLY A 372 11.94 10.38 11.25
CA GLY A 372 12.96 11.33 11.67
C GLY A 372 14.13 11.53 10.70
N ILE A 373 14.21 10.80 9.57
CA ILE A 373 15.29 11.02 8.60
C ILE A 373 15.25 12.41 7.97
N SER A 374 16.42 12.94 7.61
CA SER A 374 16.52 14.20 6.88
C SER A 374 16.57 14.01 5.37
N HIS A 375 17.02 12.85 4.88
CA HIS A 375 17.15 12.55 3.47
C HIS A 375 17.15 11.06 3.17
N TYR A 376 16.78 10.73 1.93
CA TYR A 376 17.08 9.46 1.27
C TYR A 376 18.44 9.53 0.55
N LEU A 377 19.01 8.38 0.18
CA LEU A 377 20.19 8.35 -0.69
C LEU A 377 19.84 8.85 -2.12
N PRO A 378 20.83 9.24 -2.95
CA PRO A 378 20.58 9.59 -4.34
C PRO A 378 19.89 8.46 -5.13
N GLY A 379 18.89 8.81 -5.94
CA GLY A 379 18.19 7.89 -6.83
C GLY A 379 16.84 7.37 -6.31
N TYR A 380 16.45 7.72 -5.08
CA TYR A 380 15.11 7.43 -4.54
C TYR A 380 14.01 8.30 -5.17
N ASP A 381 14.38 9.47 -5.69
CA ASP A 381 13.53 10.46 -6.37
C ASP A 381 13.61 10.37 -7.90
N LYS A 382 14.13 9.24 -8.42
CA LYS A 382 14.37 9.01 -9.85
C LYS A 382 13.64 7.77 -10.36
N GLY A 383 13.46 7.74 -11.66
CA GLY A 383 12.89 6.63 -12.42
C GLY A 383 11.93 7.17 -13.48
N SER A 384 11.65 6.35 -14.48
CA SER A 384 10.50 6.54 -15.37
C SER A 384 9.86 5.19 -15.69
N ASP A 385 8.96 5.16 -16.67
CA ASP A 385 8.50 3.96 -17.36
C ASP A 385 9.60 3.15 -18.08
N GLN A 386 10.83 3.66 -18.15
CA GLN A 386 11.98 3.03 -18.80
C GLN A 386 13.03 2.60 -17.78
N ALA A 387 13.56 1.39 -17.97
CA ALA A 387 14.58 0.85 -17.08
C ALA A 387 15.89 1.65 -17.16
N ASP A 388 16.47 1.95 -16.00
CA ASP A 388 17.72 2.68 -15.86
C ASP A 388 18.59 2.13 -14.70
N GLY A 389 19.85 2.56 -14.64
CA GLY A 389 20.80 2.12 -13.60
C GLY A 389 20.97 3.11 -12.43
N GLU A 390 20.32 4.27 -12.47
CA GLU A 390 20.41 5.30 -11.45
C GLU A 390 19.36 5.12 -10.37
N SER A 391 18.10 4.90 -10.78
CA SER A 391 16.94 4.84 -9.91
C SER A 391 16.98 3.62 -9.00
N VAL A 392 16.58 3.85 -7.75
CA VAL A 392 16.46 2.80 -6.75
C VAL A 392 15.33 1.83 -7.13
N ASN A 393 14.22 2.36 -7.66
CA ASN A 393 13.12 1.56 -8.17
C ASN A 393 13.60 0.52 -9.19
N TRP A 394 14.31 0.96 -10.26
CA TRP A 394 14.73 0.03 -11.31
C TRP A 394 15.82 -0.94 -10.84
N LYS A 395 16.71 -0.55 -9.92
CA LYS A 395 17.66 -1.51 -9.30
C LYS A 395 16.95 -2.71 -8.67
N PHE A 396 15.86 -2.47 -7.92
CA PHE A 396 15.05 -3.56 -7.38
C PHE A 396 14.24 -4.29 -8.46
N ARG A 397 13.62 -3.57 -9.41
CA ARG A 397 12.85 -4.20 -10.50
C ARG A 397 13.71 -5.11 -11.35
N THR A 398 14.94 -4.72 -11.69
CA THR A 398 15.84 -5.53 -12.51
C THR A 398 16.08 -6.90 -11.88
N LEU A 399 16.38 -6.99 -10.59
CA LEU A 399 16.55 -8.28 -9.91
C LEU A 399 15.27 -9.11 -10.03
N GLN A 400 14.12 -8.52 -9.72
CA GLN A 400 12.86 -9.26 -9.71
C GLN A 400 12.46 -9.76 -11.10
N THR A 401 12.65 -8.96 -12.15
CA THR A 401 12.41 -9.37 -13.54
C THR A 401 13.27 -10.57 -13.94
N LEU A 402 14.55 -10.59 -13.52
CA LEU A 402 15.46 -11.70 -13.78
C LEU A 402 15.06 -12.96 -13.01
N VAL A 403 14.69 -12.81 -11.73
CA VAL A 403 14.20 -13.92 -10.90
C VAL A 403 12.93 -14.54 -11.49
N MET A 404 12.01 -13.73 -12.01
CA MET A 404 10.77 -14.21 -12.62
C MET A 404 10.97 -14.99 -13.93
N GLN A 405 12.16 -14.99 -14.54
CA GLN A 405 12.44 -15.85 -15.70
C GLN A 405 12.41 -17.34 -15.34
N ASP A 406 12.78 -17.67 -14.10
CA ASP A 406 12.62 -18.99 -13.51
C ASP A 406 12.52 -18.84 -11.98
N TYR A 407 11.29 -18.60 -11.52
CA TYR A 407 11.00 -18.32 -10.12
C TYR A 407 11.54 -19.41 -9.19
N ASN A 408 11.29 -20.68 -9.53
CA ASN A 408 11.68 -21.82 -8.70
C ASN A 408 13.20 -21.95 -8.56
N THR A 409 13.96 -21.61 -9.61
CA THR A 409 15.43 -21.68 -9.58
C THR A 409 16.06 -20.49 -8.82
N TYR A 410 15.50 -19.28 -8.96
CA TYR A 410 16.17 -18.06 -8.50
C TYR A 410 15.59 -17.46 -7.22
N ALA A 411 14.27 -17.54 -7.00
CA ALA A 411 13.60 -16.91 -5.86
C ALA A 411 14.11 -17.41 -4.48
N PRO A 412 14.36 -18.72 -4.26
CA PRO A 412 14.76 -19.21 -2.93
C PRO A 412 16.05 -18.61 -2.36
N ASP A 413 17.00 -18.21 -3.22
CA ASP A 413 18.24 -17.56 -2.76
C ASP A 413 18.02 -16.07 -2.46
N VAL A 414 17.23 -15.39 -3.29
CA VAL A 414 16.88 -13.97 -3.09
C VAL A 414 16.05 -13.79 -1.82
N GLN A 415 14.98 -14.58 -1.66
CA GLN A 415 14.11 -14.57 -0.48
C GLN A 415 14.91 -14.83 0.80
N ARG A 416 15.83 -15.80 0.79
CA ARG A 416 16.67 -16.13 1.95
C ARG A 416 17.62 -14.99 2.31
N ALA A 417 18.25 -14.37 1.31
CA ALA A 417 19.18 -13.28 1.52
C ALA A 417 18.48 -12.01 2.03
N TYR A 418 17.31 -11.67 1.47
CA TYR A 418 16.49 -10.55 1.94
C TYR A 418 15.90 -10.79 3.32
N LEU A 419 15.44 -12.01 3.63
CA LEU A 419 14.98 -12.35 4.98
C LEU A 419 16.11 -12.20 6.00
N ALA A 420 17.32 -12.69 5.69
CA ALA A 420 18.48 -12.54 6.57
C ALA A 420 18.85 -11.06 6.78
N PHE A 421 18.81 -10.25 5.72
CA PHE A 421 19.00 -8.81 5.81
C PHE A 421 17.95 -8.16 6.72
N GLU A 422 16.66 -8.44 6.53
CA GLU A 422 15.59 -7.87 7.35
C GLU A 422 15.72 -8.24 8.83
N GLN A 423 16.12 -9.47 9.14
CA GLN A 423 16.36 -9.93 10.51
C GLN A 423 17.55 -9.21 11.15
N GLN A 424 18.66 -9.06 10.41
CA GLN A 424 19.84 -8.32 10.87
C GLN A 424 19.53 -6.83 11.06
N THR A 425 18.83 -6.23 10.11
CA THR A 425 18.40 -4.83 10.20
C THR A 425 17.50 -4.61 11.41
N SER A 426 16.56 -5.52 11.71
CA SER A 426 15.73 -5.43 12.93
C SER A 426 16.56 -5.47 14.22
N LEU A 427 17.64 -6.25 14.27
CA LEU A 427 18.58 -6.23 15.40
C LEU A 427 19.31 -4.89 15.50
N HIS A 428 19.80 -4.36 14.38
CA HIS A 428 20.48 -3.08 14.33
C HIS A 428 19.56 -1.88 14.64
N GLN A 429 18.28 -1.94 14.26
CA GLN A 429 17.26 -0.96 14.67
C GLN A 429 17.21 -0.87 16.19
N ARG A 430 17.05 -2.00 16.90
CA ARG A 430 17.01 -2.02 18.38
C ARG A 430 18.26 -1.45 19.02
N ILE A 431 19.44 -1.74 18.46
CA ILE A 431 20.71 -1.20 18.96
C ILE A 431 20.75 0.31 18.77
N MET A 432 20.46 0.80 17.56
CA MET A 432 20.43 2.23 17.24
C MET A 432 19.42 2.98 18.11
N GLU A 433 18.20 2.46 18.24
CA GLU A 433 17.13 3.04 19.05
C GLU A 433 17.55 3.18 20.53
N ASN A 434 18.17 2.15 21.10
CA ASN A 434 18.65 2.21 22.48
C ASN A 434 19.74 3.27 22.68
N GLU A 435 20.66 3.44 21.72
CA GLU A 435 21.65 4.51 21.78
C GLU A 435 21.01 5.89 21.56
N TYR A 436 20.06 6.00 20.63
CA TYR A 436 19.29 7.23 20.39
C TYR A 436 18.58 7.69 21.67
N LEU A 437 17.93 6.78 22.40
CA LEU A 437 17.22 7.08 23.64
C LEU A 437 18.13 7.64 24.76
N LYS A 438 19.43 7.31 24.76
CA LYS A 438 20.41 7.88 25.70
C LYS A 438 20.79 9.31 25.34
N LEU A 439 20.76 9.65 24.04
CA LEU A 439 21.29 10.90 23.50
C LEU A 439 20.21 11.96 23.26
N TYR A 440 19.00 11.60 22.85
CA TYR A 440 18.06 12.54 22.21
C TYR A 440 17.62 13.74 23.06
N LYS A 441 17.66 13.65 24.39
CA LYS A 441 17.33 14.76 25.29
C LYS A 441 18.52 15.68 25.56
N SER A 442 19.72 15.13 25.71
CA SER A 442 20.93 15.86 26.12
C SER A 442 21.78 16.31 24.93
N GLN A 443 21.80 15.53 23.86
CA GLN A 443 22.62 15.70 22.66
C GLN A 443 21.78 15.45 21.38
N PRO A 444 20.74 16.28 21.12
CA PRO A 444 19.79 16.04 20.04
C PRO A 444 20.42 16.01 18.64
N GLN A 445 21.46 16.80 18.39
CA GLN A 445 22.19 16.77 17.10
C GLN A 445 22.93 15.45 16.90
N GLU A 446 23.55 14.91 17.95
CA GLU A 446 24.25 13.62 17.90
C GLU A 446 23.25 12.46 17.72
N ALA A 447 22.11 12.51 18.42
CA ALA A 447 21.03 11.53 18.24
C ALA A 447 20.49 11.53 16.80
N GLN A 448 20.30 12.73 16.21
CA GLN A 448 19.87 12.85 14.82
C GLN A 448 20.91 12.31 13.83
N GLN A 449 22.20 12.58 14.07
CA GLN A 449 23.28 12.05 13.24
C GLN A 449 23.37 10.53 13.34
N LEU A 450 23.17 9.95 14.54
CA LEU A 450 23.11 8.51 14.76
C LEU A 450 21.99 7.87 13.93
N LEU A 451 20.78 8.45 13.97
CA LEU A 451 19.64 8.01 13.17
C LEU A 451 19.95 8.07 11.66
N GLN A 452 20.45 9.20 11.17
CA GLN A 452 20.75 9.37 9.75
C GLN A 452 21.87 8.42 9.27
N ASN A 453 22.88 8.17 10.11
CA ASN A 453 23.96 7.23 9.78
C ASN A 453 23.45 5.80 9.66
N PHE A 454 22.57 5.38 10.57
CA PHE A 454 21.92 4.08 10.50
C PHE A 454 21.11 3.94 9.20
N GLU A 455 20.38 4.98 8.83
CA GLU A 455 19.53 4.99 7.63
C GLU A 455 20.33 4.97 6.34
N ASN A 456 21.33 5.84 6.21
CA ASN A 456 22.24 5.84 5.07
C ASN A 456 22.92 4.48 4.89
N LYS A 457 23.35 3.86 6.00
CA LYS A 457 23.95 2.53 5.96
C LYS A 457 22.94 1.46 5.52
N THR A 458 21.74 1.46 6.09
CA THR A 458 20.71 0.46 5.80
C THR A 458 20.25 0.53 4.35
N MET A 459 20.01 1.73 3.83
CA MET A 459 19.69 1.96 2.41
C MET A 459 20.82 1.48 1.50
N GLN A 460 22.08 1.82 1.82
CA GLN A 460 23.23 1.40 1.02
C GLN A 460 23.43 -0.12 1.04
N ASP A 461 23.31 -0.74 2.20
CA ASP A 461 23.47 -2.19 2.35
C ASP A 461 22.37 -2.95 1.58
N ALA A 462 21.12 -2.46 1.57
CA ALA A 462 20.04 -3.03 0.78
C ALA A 462 20.33 -2.95 -0.73
N LEU A 463 20.80 -1.79 -1.22
CA LEU A 463 21.17 -1.61 -2.63
C LEU A 463 22.34 -2.50 -3.03
N SER A 464 23.38 -2.58 -2.19
CA SER A 464 24.54 -3.43 -2.44
C SER A 464 24.19 -4.92 -2.38
N LEU A 465 23.27 -5.33 -1.50
CA LEU A 465 22.76 -6.70 -1.48
C LEU A 465 22.00 -7.02 -2.77
N THR A 466 21.10 -6.14 -3.20
CA THR A 466 20.36 -6.30 -4.47
C THR A 466 21.30 -6.41 -5.65
N GLU A 467 22.32 -5.56 -5.75
CA GLU A 467 23.30 -5.62 -6.83
C GLU A 467 24.06 -6.96 -6.85
N ARG A 468 24.48 -7.46 -5.68
CA ARG A 468 25.14 -8.78 -5.58
C ARG A 468 24.21 -9.91 -6.01
N LEU A 469 22.96 -9.88 -5.59
CA LEU A 469 21.95 -10.88 -5.97
C LEU A 469 21.66 -10.83 -7.47
N THR A 470 21.58 -9.63 -8.07
CA THR A 470 21.44 -9.46 -9.52
C THR A 470 22.60 -10.11 -10.25
N LYS A 471 23.84 -9.83 -9.84
CA LYS A 471 25.02 -10.47 -10.42
C LYS A 471 24.99 -11.99 -10.27
N GLN A 472 24.61 -12.51 -9.11
CA GLN A 472 24.48 -13.94 -8.85
C GLN A 472 23.45 -14.61 -9.78
N VAL A 473 22.26 -14.01 -9.93
CA VAL A 473 21.21 -14.53 -10.82
C VAL A 473 21.68 -14.51 -12.26
N VAL A 474 22.28 -13.40 -12.73
CA VAL A 474 22.84 -13.31 -14.08
C VAL A 474 23.91 -14.39 -14.31
N THR A 475 24.83 -14.60 -13.37
CA THR A 475 25.83 -15.68 -13.49
C THR A 475 25.18 -17.06 -13.64
N LYS A 476 24.14 -17.37 -12.85
CA LYS A 476 23.40 -18.63 -13.00
C LYS A 476 22.71 -18.73 -14.36
N MET A 477 22.03 -17.68 -14.80
CA MET A 477 21.37 -17.63 -16.11
C MET A 477 22.37 -17.81 -17.26
N THR A 478 23.54 -17.17 -17.19
CA THR A 478 24.62 -17.34 -18.16
C THR A 478 25.09 -18.78 -18.21
N HIS A 479 25.33 -19.42 -17.05
CA HIS A 479 25.74 -20.82 -17.01
C HIS A 479 24.66 -21.75 -17.57
N VAL A 480 23.39 -21.55 -17.23
CA VAL A 480 22.27 -22.32 -17.81
C VAL A 480 22.22 -22.16 -19.32
N THR A 481 22.47 -20.96 -19.83
CA THR A 481 22.51 -20.67 -21.27
C THR A 481 23.68 -21.38 -21.95
N ASP A 482 24.87 -21.34 -21.35
CA ASP A 482 26.07 -22.04 -21.82
C ASP A 482 25.84 -23.55 -21.93
N MET A 483 25.30 -24.16 -20.86
CA MET A 483 24.97 -25.58 -20.85
C MET A 483 23.88 -25.96 -21.86
N LYS A 484 22.93 -25.05 -22.14
CA LYS A 484 21.88 -25.26 -23.14
C LYS A 484 22.43 -25.30 -24.57
N TYR A 485 23.47 -24.52 -24.84
CA TYR A 485 24.12 -24.42 -26.16
C TYR A 485 25.54 -25.01 -26.13
N HIS A 486 25.73 -26.11 -25.41
CA HIS A 486 27.01 -26.80 -25.33
C HIS A 486 27.29 -27.60 -26.62
N PHE A 487 28.43 -27.34 -27.27
CA PHE A 487 28.90 -28.06 -28.44
C PHE A 487 30.15 -28.87 -28.08
N GLU A 488 30.10 -30.19 -28.22
CA GLU A 488 31.26 -31.04 -27.93
C GLU A 488 32.47 -30.64 -28.80
N GLY A 489 33.58 -30.29 -28.15
CA GLY A 489 34.83 -29.89 -28.81
C GLY A 489 34.97 -28.39 -29.09
N ALA A 490 34.03 -27.55 -28.65
CA ALA A 490 34.15 -26.09 -28.65
C ALA A 490 34.57 -25.53 -27.28
#